data_AF-A0AA38GAD6-F1
#
_entry.id   AF-A0AA38GAD6-F1
#
_cell.length_a   1.000
_cell.length_b   1.000
_cell.length_c   1.000
_cell.angle_alpha   90.00
_cell.angle_beta   90.00
_cell.angle_gamma   90.00
#
_symmetry.space_group_name_H-M   'P 1'
#
loop_
_entity.id
_entity.type
_entity.pdbx_description
1 polymer ?
#
loop_
_entity_poly.entity_id
_entity_poly.type
_entity_poly.pdbx_seq_one_letter_code
_entity_poly.pdbx_strand_id
1 'polypeptide(L)'
;MAGNGNGDGNGIGNGNGNGSSENIARDLKRRNNSSSSRMRCGMAWLFMMQLVVAAYGTLVLLLMMSTVDLSPNHVSPDQHTPWPFHIAQDTWRGIVRATKSNLNLNQELNAVKRNRNHGSMLLEEVSSSNLNVLSPQDVCEFEEISFEQKKSNDLKMRRMKQELYTEILRFQQRTQGCETLRELLRMPSNTRQAKVTVILNHFKRKTLCAQLEALLRQTLPFHSVWVMALGSPNEASLRAIVDSYNNSRIFFVASTFDFKYFGRFQLALQAEGADYVYIVDDDMIPGRRVLEIFAHAAGTDKYRNSVLGSIGRILPFRQKDFSFPSYRKFGAKEAGIYLPDPAYDIIADRVFQVDFLSSAWFLSTQLVKTLFIENPFTFATGEDLHLSYQVQKYRGGGSFVLPIEPNDKETWADSEHRLAYVSETTVIFKDVIEVRDKQWWQYMSRGYVTQWARMYPQQIDVLFYAHTLSEVADLAPLIIRYRNTPSRKAYVVVSGGSHCPCEQAAVMLGMPQTVCSERRFKFFDLGVGTTGVGAGGSDVPIVQEVYASMKGLISIHGPSAIVTVADLNSAVRDGLILAVGKDSSTVLIQLPRVSIPYVSWMVDIKPAALK
;
A
#
# COMPACT_ATOMS: atom_id res chain seq x y z
N MET A 1 -6.18 6.00 -93.14
CA MET A 1 -7.34 5.48 -92.41
C MET A 1 -6.88 5.06 -91.02
N ALA A 2 -7.20 5.72 -89.91
CA ALA A 2 -7.70 7.07 -89.62
C ALA A 2 -7.60 7.21 -88.09
N GLY A 3 -7.10 8.26 -87.44
CA GLY A 3 -6.41 9.49 -87.85
C GLY A 3 -5.37 9.81 -86.74
N ASN A 4 -4.17 10.28 -87.06
CA ASN A 4 -3.76 11.60 -87.59
C ASN A 4 -3.46 12.64 -86.50
N GLY A 5 -2.23 13.17 -86.57
CA GLY A 5 -1.69 14.34 -85.85
C GLY A 5 -0.31 14.01 -85.26
N ASN A 6 0.79 13.88 -86.02
CA ASN A 6 1.55 14.89 -86.79
C ASN A 6 1.47 16.29 -86.16
N GLY A 7 2.55 16.85 -85.61
CA GLY A 7 3.76 17.42 -86.24
C GLY A 7 4.16 18.57 -85.30
N ASP A 8 5.36 19.14 -85.17
CA ASP A 8 6.53 19.39 -86.01
C ASP A 8 7.70 19.68 -85.01
N GLY A 9 8.99 19.60 -85.28
CA GLY A 9 9.70 19.76 -86.55
C GLY A 9 10.20 21.20 -86.73
N ASN A 10 11.30 21.58 -86.05
CA ASN A 10 12.33 22.59 -86.44
C ASN A 10 13.05 23.11 -85.17
N GLY A 11 14.36 23.30 -85.11
CA GLY A 11 15.41 23.25 -86.10
C GLY A 11 16.58 24.13 -85.61
N ILE A 12 17.76 23.90 -86.21
CA ILE A 12 18.99 24.70 -86.14
C ILE A 12 19.98 24.29 -85.04
N GLY A 13 21.06 23.64 -85.49
CA GLY A 13 22.26 23.36 -84.70
C GLY A 13 23.45 24.22 -85.11
N ASN A 14 24.56 24.02 -84.40
CA ASN A 14 25.92 23.90 -84.95
C ASN A 14 26.92 23.66 -83.80
N GLY A 15 27.97 22.88 -84.08
CA GLY A 15 29.29 23.11 -83.46
C GLY A 15 29.84 22.05 -82.49
N ASN A 16 30.47 21.03 -83.07
CA ASN A 16 31.75 20.39 -82.69
C ASN A 16 32.25 20.33 -81.23
N GLY A 17 32.57 19.09 -80.82
CA GLY A 17 33.93 18.73 -80.41
C GLY A 17 34.22 18.71 -78.91
N ASN A 18 34.15 17.51 -78.30
CA ASN A 18 35.22 16.92 -77.47
C ASN A 18 34.71 15.65 -76.77
N GLY A 19 35.14 14.48 -77.27
CA GLY A 19 35.02 13.23 -76.54
C GLY A 19 36.21 13.05 -75.60
N SER A 20 35.96 12.87 -74.29
CA SER A 20 36.90 12.29 -73.31
C SER A 20 36.30 12.22 -71.87
N SER A 21 35.02 11.86 -71.69
CA SER A 21 34.44 11.82 -70.32
C SER A 21 33.30 10.82 -70.09
N GLU A 22 32.59 10.36 -71.12
CA GLU A 22 31.40 9.52 -70.93
C GLU A 22 31.66 8.03 -70.67
N ASN A 23 32.83 7.50 -71.04
CA ASN A 23 33.16 6.08 -70.79
C ASN A 23 33.68 5.83 -69.35
N ILE A 24 34.16 6.86 -68.64
CA ILE A 24 34.62 6.74 -67.25
C ILE A 24 33.43 6.79 -66.26
N ALA A 25 32.37 7.52 -66.62
CA ALA A 25 31.16 7.65 -65.78
C ALA A 25 30.32 6.36 -65.69
N ARG A 26 30.31 5.53 -66.74
CA ARG A 26 29.56 4.25 -66.73
C ARG A 26 30.24 3.17 -65.88
N ASP A 27 31.56 3.16 -65.81
CA ASP A 27 32.31 2.19 -65.00
C ASP A 27 32.32 2.54 -63.50
N LEU A 28 32.31 3.84 -63.16
CA LEU A 28 32.17 4.30 -61.76
C LEU A 28 30.76 4.00 -61.20
N LYS A 29 29.72 4.04 -62.03
CA LYS A 29 28.34 3.76 -61.60
C LYS A 29 28.08 2.27 -61.34
N ARG A 30 28.79 1.36 -62.03
CA ARG A 30 28.75 -0.09 -61.74
C ARG A 30 29.55 -0.49 -60.50
N ARG A 31 30.67 0.17 -60.21
CA ARG A 31 31.45 -0.11 -58.97
C ARG A 31 30.75 0.39 -57.70
N ASN A 32 30.07 1.54 -57.73
CA ASN A 32 29.38 2.11 -56.56
C ASN A 32 28.13 1.33 -56.11
N ASN A 33 27.45 0.62 -57.02
CA ASN A 33 26.30 -0.22 -56.65
C ASN A 33 26.69 -1.57 -56.02
N SER A 34 27.94 -2.03 -56.17
CA SER A 34 28.41 -3.28 -55.53
C SER A 34 28.98 -3.08 -54.12
N SER A 35 29.52 -1.89 -53.80
CA SER A 35 30.01 -1.59 -52.45
C SER A 35 28.87 -1.24 -51.48
N SER A 36 27.81 -0.59 -51.98
CA SER A 36 26.63 -0.24 -51.18
C SER A 36 25.78 -1.44 -50.76
N SER A 37 25.75 -2.52 -51.56
CA SER A 37 25.01 -3.74 -51.20
C SER A 37 25.78 -4.60 -50.18
N ARG A 38 27.11 -4.70 -50.28
CA ARG A 38 27.95 -5.40 -49.29
C ARG A 38 27.94 -4.72 -47.92
N MET A 39 27.90 -3.39 -47.88
CA MET A 39 27.88 -2.62 -46.63
C MET A 39 26.51 -2.67 -45.93
N ARG A 40 25.41 -2.70 -46.69
CA ARG A 40 24.06 -2.93 -46.13
C ARG A 40 23.85 -4.36 -45.62
N CYS A 41 24.44 -5.36 -46.28
CA CYS A 41 24.40 -6.75 -45.84
C CYS A 41 25.24 -6.97 -44.55
N GLY A 42 26.42 -6.33 -44.46
CA GLY A 42 27.26 -6.37 -43.26
C GLY A 42 26.61 -5.73 -42.02
N MET A 43 25.93 -4.59 -42.19
CA MET A 43 25.19 -3.92 -41.11
C MET A 43 24.00 -4.76 -40.63
N ALA A 44 23.25 -5.38 -41.55
CA ALA A 44 22.16 -6.29 -41.20
C ALA A 44 22.65 -7.55 -40.47
N TRP A 45 23.81 -8.08 -40.87
CA TRP A 45 24.44 -9.24 -40.22
C TRP A 45 24.95 -8.90 -38.81
N LEU A 46 25.55 -7.73 -38.62
CA LEU A 46 25.97 -7.24 -37.29
C LEU A 46 24.77 -7.01 -36.36
N PHE A 47 23.66 -6.49 -36.88
CA PHE A 47 22.43 -6.30 -36.11
C PHE A 47 21.80 -7.64 -35.71
N MET A 48 21.79 -8.62 -36.61
CA MET A 48 21.33 -9.99 -36.31
C MET A 48 22.24 -10.68 -35.28
N MET A 49 23.56 -10.49 -35.36
CA MET A 49 24.49 -11.01 -34.37
C MET A 49 24.29 -10.36 -32.99
N GLN A 50 24.03 -9.05 -32.93
CA GLN A 50 23.68 -8.39 -31.67
C GLN A 50 22.37 -8.92 -31.07
N LEU A 51 21.35 -9.20 -31.89
CA LEU A 51 20.10 -9.81 -31.43
C LEU A 51 20.31 -11.24 -30.92
N VAL A 52 21.13 -12.04 -31.59
CA VAL A 52 21.47 -13.41 -31.15
C VAL A 52 22.25 -13.40 -29.84
N VAL A 53 23.22 -12.49 -29.68
CA VAL A 53 23.99 -12.34 -28.43
C VAL A 53 23.09 -11.85 -27.30
N ALA A 54 22.16 -10.91 -27.57
CA ALA A 54 21.21 -10.45 -26.56
C ALA A 54 20.21 -11.55 -26.14
N ALA A 55 19.71 -12.32 -27.10
CA ALA A 55 18.83 -13.46 -26.83
C ALA A 55 19.57 -14.57 -26.06
N TYR A 56 20.81 -14.88 -26.43
CA TYR A 56 21.66 -15.83 -25.70
C TYR A 56 21.99 -15.35 -24.29
N GLY A 57 22.34 -14.08 -24.10
CA GLY A 57 22.56 -13.49 -22.79
C GLY A 57 21.31 -13.56 -21.89
N THR A 58 20.13 -13.32 -22.47
CA THR A 58 18.85 -13.45 -21.77
C THR A 58 18.56 -14.91 -21.40
N LEU A 59 18.83 -15.86 -22.30
CA LEU A 59 18.69 -17.30 -22.04
C LEU A 59 19.64 -17.78 -20.94
N VAL A 60 20.90 -17.34 -20.96
CA VAL A 60 21.89 -17.67 -19.90
C VAL A 60 21.45 -17.10 -18.56
N LEU A 61 20.95 -15.86 -18.52
CA LEU A 61 20.42 -15.28 -17.28
C LEU A 61 19.21 -16.07 -16.77
N LEU A 62 18.28 -16.47 -17.64
CA LEU A 62 17.13 -17.30 -17.26
C LEU A 62 17.56 -18.69 -16.73
N LEU A 63 18.58 -19.31 -17.34
CA LEU A 63 19.14 -20.59 -16.90
C LEU A 63 19.94 -20.47 -15.59
N MET A 64 20.58 -19.33 -15.32
CA MET A 64 21.25 -19.07 -14.06
C MET A 64 20.28 -18.70 -12.92
N MET A 65 19.10 -18.17 -13.23
CA MET A 65 18.05 -17.91 -12.23
C MET A 65 17.28 -19.17 -11.79
N SER A 66 17.43 -20.30 -12.49
CA SER A 66 16.69 -21.55 -12.21
C SER A 66 17.47 -22.57 -11.37
N THR A 67 18.59 -22.17 -10.74
CA THR A 67 19.29 -23.00 -9.75
C THR A 67 19.52 -22.24 -8.44
N VAL A 68 18.47 -22.12 -7.63
CA VAL A 68 18.63 -21.91 -6.18
C VAL A 68 17.91 -23.07 -5.49
N ASP A 69 18.75 -23.97 -5.00
CA ASP A 69 18.41 -25.28 -4.44
C ASP A 69 17.67 -25.16 -3.10
N LEU A 70 16.70 -26.06 -2.91
CA LEU A 70 15.88 -26.25 -1.72
C LEU A 70 16.46 -27.38 -0.86
N SER A 71 17.13 -27.11 0.26
CA SER A 71 17.15 -28.03 1.43
C SER A 71 17.87 -27.45 2.68
N PRO A 72 17.55 -27.90 3.93
CA PRO A 72 17.86 -27.19 5.17
C PRO A 72 19.03 -27.78 5.97
N ASN A 73 19.82 -26.90 6.60
CA ASN A 73 20.41 -26.96 7.96
C ASN A 73 21.84 -26.40 8.05
N HIS A 74 22.02 -25.49 9.01
CA HIS A 74 23.23 -25.03 9.74
C HIS A 74 24.58 -24.87 9.01
N VAL A 75 25.13 -23.64 9.00
CA VAL A 75 26.41 -23.20 9.64
C VAL A 75 26.52 -21.66 9.58
N SER A 76 27.23 -21.11 10.57
CA SER A 76 27.47 -19.70 10.97
C SER A 76 28.52 -18.96 10.09
N PRO A 77 28.82 -17.67 10.35
CA PRO A 77 29.27 -16.69 9.35
C PRO A 77 30.79 -16.55 9.25
N ASP A 78 31.30 -16.44 8.02
CA ASP A 78 32.31 -15.45 7.65
C ASP A 78 32.62 -15.54 6.14
N GLN A 79 32.77 -14.36 5.52
CA GLN A 79 33.43 -14.08 4.23
C GLN A 79 32.91 -14.78 2.97
N HIS A 80 32.31 -13.99 2.07
CA HIS A 80 32.76 -13.78 0.67
C HIS A 80 31.65 -13.08 -0.12
N THR A 81 31.94 -11.87 -0.62
CA THR A 81 31.13 -11.16 -1.62
C THR A 81 31.19 -11.90 -2.96
N PRO A 82 30.05 -12.24 -3.60
CA PRO A 82 30.07 -12.88 -4.90
C PRO A 82 30.54 -11.91 -6.02
N TRP A 83 31.32 -12.47 -6.93
CA TRP A 83 31.98 -11.88 -8.11
C TRP A 83 31.11 -11.09 -9.13
N PRO A 84 29.76 -11.13 -9.20
CA PRO A 84 29.02 -10.42 -10.26
C PRO A 84 29.03 -8.87 -10.17
N PHE A 85 29.47 -8.28 -9.06
CA PHE A 85 29.33 -6.84 -8.83
C PHE A 85 30.32 -5.98 -9.64
N HIS A 86 31.47 -6.53 -10.05
CA HIS A 86 32.50 -5.75 -10.76
C HIS A 86 32.18 -5.51 -12.25
N ILE A 87 31.44 -6.40 -12.92
CA ILE A 87 31.20 -6.27 -14.37
C ILE A 87 30.13 -5.22 -14.70
N ALA A 88 29.16 -5.00 -13.79
CA ALA A 88 28.10 -4.02 -13.99
C ALA A 88 28.60 -2.57 -13.88
N GLN A 89 29.61 -2.31 -13.04
CA GLN A 89 30.07 -0.95 -12.75
C GLN A 89 30.95 -0.36 -13.87
N ASP A 90 31.73 -1.19 -14.56
CA ASP A 90 32.59 -0.75 -15.66
C ASP A 90 31.84 -0.58 -16.98
N THR A 91 30.79 -1.37 -17.21
CA THR A 91 29.96 -1.27 -18.42
C THR A 91 29.13 0.02 -18.41
N TRP A 92 28.66 0.47 -17.23
CA TRP A 92 27.87 1.70 -17.08
C TRP A 92 28.71 2.98 -17.25
N ARG A 93 29.99 2.96 -16.86
CA ARG A 93 30.92 4.08 -17.04
C ARG A 93 31.34 4.29 -18.50
N GLY A 94 31.31 3.24 -19.33
CA GLY A 94 31.56 3.32 -20.76
C GLY A 94 30.43 3.99 -21.56
N ILE A 95 29.18 3.69 -21.20
CA ILE A 95 27.99 4.18 -21.93
C ILE A 95 27.75 5.68 -21.69
N VAL A 96 28.04 6.20 -20.48
CA VAL A 96 27.85 7.62 -20.14
C VAL A 96 28.89 8.55 -20.80
N ARG A 97 30.04 8.02 -21.26
CA ARG A 97 31.05 8.83 -21.98
C ARG A 97 30.78 8.96 -23.48
N ALA A 98 30.03 8.04 -24.09
CA ALA A 98 29.77 8.05 -25.53
C ALA A 98 28.62 8.99 -25.97
N THR A 99 27.78 9.46 -25.03
CA THR A 99 26.61 10.32 -25.32
C THR A 99 26.86 11.83 -25.15
N LYS A 100 28.10 12.25 -24.86
CA LYS A 100 28.47 13.67 -24.70
C LYS A 100 29.14 14.33 -25.91
N SER A 101 29.30 13.64 -27.04
CA SER A 101 29.85 14.22 -28.27
C SER A 101 28.94 13.94 -29.47
N ASN A 102 27.88 14.74 -29.59
CA ASN A 102 27.24 15.18 -30.83
C ASN A 102 25.79 15.55 -30.52
N LEU A 103 25.48 16.85 -30.51
CA LEU A 103 24.36 17.45 -31.25
C LEU A 103 24.27 18.93 -30.89
N ASN A 104 24.55 19.77 -31.88
CA ASN A 104 24.31 21.20 -31.86
C ASN A 104 22.81 21.49 -32.00
N LEU A 105 22.39 22.41 -31.14
CA LEU A 105 21.13 23.13 -31.08
C LEU A 105 20.90 23.96 -32.37
N ASN A 106 19.66 24.06 -32.87
CA ASN A 106 18.98 25.31 -33.25
C ASN A 106 17.79 25.06 -34.21
N GLN A 107 16.58 24.99 -33.68
CA GLN A 107 15.34 25.60 -34.20
C GLN A 107 14.16 24.97 -33.44
N GLU A 108 13.66 25.68 -32.42
CA GLU A 108 12.30 25.65 -31.85
C GLU A 108 12.29 26.16 -30.39
N LEU A 109 12.77 27.39 -30.17
CA LEU A 109 12.78 27.99 -28.83
C LEU A 109 12.46 29.49 -28.83
N ASN A 110 11.57 29.93 -29.72
CA ASN A 110 11.15 31.34 -29.81
C ASN A 110 9.64 31.59 -29.57
N ALA A 111 8.86 30.61 -29.09
CA ALA A 111 7.43 30.82 -28.82
C ALA A 111 7.01 30.86 -27.33
N VAL A 112 7.92 30.62 -26.37
CA VAL A 112 7.56 30.53 -24.93
C VAL A 112 8.15 31.68 -24.08
N LYS A 113 8.88 32.63 -24.67
CA LYS A 113 9.53 33.75 -23.96
C LYS A 113 8.70 35.04 -23.83
N ARG A 114 7.37 34.97 -23.92
CA ARG A 114 6.47 36.11 -23.62
C ARG A 114 5.34 35.68 -22.68
N ASN A 115 5.67 35.42 -21.42
CA ASN A 115 4.76 35.59 -20.26
C ASN A 115 5.40 35.27 -18.89
N ARG A 116 6.72 35.45 -18.76
CA ARG A 116 7.40 35.49 -17.45
C ARG A 116 8.14 36.80 -17.34
N ASN A 117 7.42 37.85 -16.98
CA ASN A 117 7.97 39.06 -16.39
C ASN A 117 6.82 39.66 -15.61
N HIS A 118 6.76 39.38 -14.30
CA HIS A 118 6.17 40.16 -13.20
C HIS A 118 6.27 39.27 -11.95
N GLY A 119 7.48 39.19 -11.37
CA GLY A 119 7.72 38.40 -10.15
C GLY A 119 9.16 37.93 -9.91
N SER A 120 10.15 38.44 -10.65
CA SER A 120 11.56 38.15 -10.40
C SER A 120 12.36 39.44 -10.47
N MET A 121 12.16 40.29 -9.47
CA MET A 121 13.03 41.44 -9.23
C MET A 121 13.18 41.54 -7.72
N LEU A 122 14.00 40.65 -7.17
CA LEU A 122 14.65 40.66 -5.85
C LEU A 122 15.29 39.27 -5.74
N LEU A 123 16.51 39.11 -6.25
CA LEU A 123 17.51 38.08 -5.93
C LEU A 123 18.51 37.97 -7.10
N GLU A 124 19.28 39.03 -7.33
CA GLU A 124 20.53 38.91 -8.08
C GLU A 124 21.48 40.05 -7.68
N GLU A 125 21.91 40.02 -6.41
CA GLU A 125 23.15 40.68 -5.95
C GLU A 125 23.49 40.15 -4.54
N VAL A 126 24.11 38.97 -4.46
CA VAL A 126 25.00 38.64 -3.33
C VAL A 126 26.24 37.94 -3.90
N SER A 127 27.19 38.79 -4.26
CA SER A 127 28.57 38.44 -4.55
C SER A 127 29.27 38.02 -3.25
N SER A 128 29.88 36.84 -3.25
CA SER A 128 31.03 36.44 -2.42
C SER A 128 31.26 37.23 -1.13
N SER A 129 30.48 36.92 -0.10
CA SER A 129 30.77 37.25 1.30
C SER A 129 30.15 36.16 2.16
N ASN A 130 30.92 35.64 3.13
CA ASN A 130 30.57 34.64 4.16
C ASN A 130 29.21 33.94 3.98
N LEU A 131 29.23 32.64 3.66
CA LEU A 131 28.08 31.75 3.88
C LEU A 131 27.76 31.79 5.38
N ASN A 132 26.93 32.75 5.78
CA ASN A 132 26.29 32.77 7.08
C ASN A 132 25.47 31.49 7.12
N VAL A 133 25.97 30.49 7.84
CA VAL A 133 25.21 29.29 8.16
C VAL A 133 24.01 29.78 8.96
N LEU A 134 22.84 29.81 8.32
CA LEU A 134 21.59 30.19 8.96
C LEU A 134 21.36 29.23 10.13
N SER A 135 21.12 29.78 11.32
CA SER A 135 20.81 28.96 12.49
C SER A 135 19.34 28.53 12.44
N PRO A 136 18.94 27.47 13.17
CA PRO A 136 17.52 27.13 13.30
C PRO A 136 16.66 28.30 13.77
N GLN A 137 17.20 29.21 14.59
CA GLN A 137 16.46 30.38 15.07
C GLN A 137 16.11 31.37 13.95
N ASP A 138 16.90 31.41 12.88
CA ASP A 138 16.71 32.32 11.76
C ASP A 138 15.66 31.82 10.74
N VAL A 139 15.45 30.49 10.69
CA VAL A 139 14.61 29.84 9.67
C VAL A 139 13.38 29.14 10.25
N CYS A 140 13.35 28.88 11.56
CA CYS A 140 12.25 28.14 12.15
C CYS A 140 10.93 28.91 12.10
N GLU A 141 9.96 28.28 11.47
CA GLU A 141 8.57 28.70 11.47
C GLU A 141 7.77 27.87 12.48
N PHE A 142 6.74 28.47 13.08
CA PHE A 142 5.87 27.82 14.07
C PHE A 142 4.40 28.04 13.74
N GLU A 143 3.58 27.00 13.95
CA GLU A 143 2.12 27.10 13.89
C GLU A 143 1.55 27.89 15.07
N GLU A 144 0.69 28.87 14.78
CA GLU A 144 -0.03 29.63 15.81
C GLU A 144 -1.37 28.95 16.14
N ILE A 145 -1.50 28.44 17.37
CA ILE A 145 -2.73 27.78 17.85
C ILE A 145 -3.42 28.68 18.87
N SER A 146 -4.39 29.48 18.41
CA SER A 146 -5.12 30.47 19.22
C SER A 146 -6.38 29.93 19.90
N PHE A 147 -6.68 28.63 19.79
CA PHE A 147 -7.87 28.01 20.35
C PHE A 147 -7.52 26.92 21.39
N GLU A 148 -8.47 26.67 22.29
CA GLU A 148 -8.42 25.55 23.22
C GLU A 148 -8.89 24.26 22.58
N GLN A 149 -8.44 23.13 23.11
CA GLN A 149 -8.87 21.80 22.67
C GLN A 149 -10.40 21.69 22.76
N LYS A 150 -11.05 21.49 21.60
CA LYS A 150 -12.51 21.45 21.50
C LYS A 150 -13.09 20.31 22.35
N LYS A 151 -14.12 20.62 23.13
CA LYS A 151 -14.94 19.66 23.87
C LYS A 151 -16.39 19.68 23.37
N SER A 152 -17.03 18.52 23.35
CA SER A 152 -18.44 18.43 22.98
C SER A 152 -19.34 18.88 24.12
N ASN A 153 -20.35 19.69 23.82
CA ASN A 153 -21.41 20.07 24.77
C ASN A 153 -22.58 19.07 24.76
N ASP A 154 -22.58 18.10 23.84
CA ASP A 154 -23.62 17.07 23.76
C ASP A 154 -23.35 15.96 24.78
N LEU A 155 -24.00 16.06 25.94
CA LEU A 155 -23.91 15.09 27.04
C LEU A 155 -24.31 13.67 26.62
N LYS A 156 -25.26 13.53 25.70
CA LYS A 156 -25.71 12.22 25.21
C LYS A 156 -24.61 11.59 24.37
N MET A 157 -24.01 12.34 23.45
CA MET A 157 -22.89 11.85 22.63
C MET A 157 -21.67 11.50 23.48
N ARG A 158 -21.30 12.34 24.45
CA ARG A 158 -20.22 12.06 25.41
C ARG A 158 -20.44 10.73 26.11
N ARG A 159 -21.63 10.55 26.71
CA ARG A 159 -22.00 9.30 27.38
C ARG A 159 -21.92 8.10 26.44
N MET A 160 -22.50 8.19 25.23
CA MET A 160 -22.48 7.08 24.27
C MET A 160 -21.05 6.68 23.84
N LYS A 161 -20.16 7.65 23.62
CA LYS A 161 -18.76 7.38 23.24
C LYS A 161 -17.95 6.78 24.40
N GLN A 162 -18.09 7.34 25.61
CA GLN A 162 -17.43 6.82 26.80
C GLN A 162 -17.90 5.41 27.16
N GLU A 163 -19.20 5.13 27.05
CA GLU A 163 -19.76 3.79 27.26
C GLU A 163 -19.21 2.78 26.24
N LEU A 164 -19.15 3.14 24.95
CA LEU A 164 -18.56 2.27 23.92
C LEU A 164 -17.07 2.01 24.17
N TYR A 165 -16.29 3.05 24.50
CA TYR A 165 -14.88 2.91 24.85
C TYR A 165 -14.70 1.95 26.02
N THR A 166 -15.47 2.12 27.09
CA THR A 166 -15.41 1.27 28.29
C THR A 166 -15.80 -0.18 27.98
N GLU A 167 -16.81 -0.39 27.13
CA GLU A 167 -17.27 -1.71 26.69
C GLU A 167 -16.16 -2.46 25.94
N ILE A 168 -15.48 -1.78 25.00
CA ILE A 168 -14.36 -2.34 24.24
C ILE A 168 -13.16 -2.61 25.16
N LEU A 169 -12.80 -1.66 26.02
CA LEU A 169 -11.68 -1.82 26.96
C LEU A 169 -11.89 -3.04 27.87
N ARG A 170 -13.08 -3.20 28.45
CA ARG A 170 -13.42 -4.39 29.27
C ARG A 170 -13.38 -5.69 28.48
N PHE A 171 -13.76 -5.68 27.20
CA PHE A 171 -13.61 -6.84 26.34
C PHE A 171 -12.13 -7.18 26.15
N GLN A 172 -11.31 -6.22 25.73
CA GLN A 172 -9.88 -6.43 25.46
C GLN A 172 -9.11 -6.83 26.73
N GLN A 173 -9.41 -6.25 27.89
CA GLN A 173 -8.85 -6.65 29.17
C GLN A 173 -9.04 -8.14 29.48
N ARG A 174 -10.21 -8.70 29.13
CA ARG A 174 -10.54 -10.10 29.37
C ARG A 174 -9.91 -11.05 28.35
N THR A 175 -9.72 -10.60 27.10
CA THR A 175 -9.33 -11.49 25.99
C THR A 175 -7.85 -11.44 25.65
N GLN A 176 -7.19 -10.30 25.86
CA GLN A 176 -5.79 -10.09 25.47
C GLN A 176 -4.97 -9.24 26.46
N GLY A 177 -5.60 -8.59 27.43
CA GLY A 177 -4.96 -7.65 28.36
C GLY A 177 -4.84 -6.23 27.81
N CYS A 178 -4.81 -5.25 28.72
CA CYS A 178 -4.67 -3.81 28.43
C CYS A 178 -3.76 -3.15 29.48
N GLU A 179 -2.46 -3.30 29.26
CA GLU A 179 -1.40 -2.83 30.14
C GLU A 179 -1.42 -1.30 30.25
N THR A 180 -1.32 -0.79 31.47
CA THR A 180 -0.90 0.61 31.71
C THR A 180 0.53 0.82 31.21
N LEU A 181 0.96 2.07 31.06
CA LEU A 181 2.35 2.36 30.68
C LEU A 181 3.37 1.72 31.63
N ARG A 182 3.10 1.74 32.93
CA ARG A 182 3.97 1.11 33.95
C ARG A 182 4.02 -0.40 33.83
N GLU A 183 2.90 -1.06 33.54
CA GLU A 183 2.85 -2.51 33.32
C GLU A 183 3.58 -2.88 32.03
N LEU A 184 3.35 -2.11 30.95
CA LEU A 184 4.01 -2.30 29.66
C LEU A 184 5.53 -2.22 29.79
N LEU A 185 6.07 -1.17 30.44
CA LEU A 185 7.52 -0.98 30.61
C LEU A 185 8.19 -2.01 31.55
N ARG A 186 7.40 -2.80 32.30
CA ARG A 186 7.91 -3.92 33.11
C ARG A 186 7.97 -5.23 32.34
N MET A 187 7.35 -5.30 31.17
CA MET A 187 7.39 -6.51 30.35
C MET A 187 8.84 -6.78 29.89
N PRO A 188 9.23 -8.06 29.76
CA PRO A 188 10.50 -8.40 29.12
C PRO A 188 10.54 -7.87 27.68
N SER A 189 11.61 -7.15 27.35
CA SER A 189 11.82 -6.53 26.04
C SER A 189 13.30 -6.58 25.65
N ASN A 190 13.57 -6.83 24.36
CA ASN A 190 14.91 -7.07 23.83
C ASN A 190 15.58 -5.82 23.19
N THR A 191 15.09 -4.60 23.43
CA THR A 191 15.40 -3.42 22.60
C THR A 191 16.30 -2.35 23.24
N ARG A 192 17.18 -2.70 24.20
CA ARG A 192 18.06 -1.73 24.89
C ARG A 192 18.99 -0.92 23.96
N GLN A 193 19.09 -1.25 22.68
CA GLN A 193 19.86 -0.53 21.65
C GLN A 193 19.12 -0.40 20.32
N ALA A 194 17.79 -0.33 20.33
CA ALA A 194 17.00 -0.27 19.11
C ALA A 194 17.37 0.91 18.20
N LYS A 195 17.64 0.61 16.93
CA LYS A 195 17.87 1.61 15.88
C LYS A 195 16.55 1.98 15.23
N VAL A 196 16.13 3.23 15.43
CA VAL A 196 14.88 3.75 14.87
C VAL A 196 15.15 4.77 13.78
N THR A 197 14.69 4.50 12.57
CA THR A 197 14.63 5.51 11.50
C THR A 197 13.30 6.24 11.56
N VAL A 198 13.32 7.55 11.75
CA VAL A 198 12.12 8.39 11.79
C VAL A 198 11.88 9.01 10.43
N ILE A 199 10.66 8.96 9.92
CA ILE A 199 10.24 9.58 8.66
C ILE A 199 9.21 10.65 9.00
N LEU A 200 9.57 11.91 8.79
CA LEU A 200 8.69 13.06 8.99
C LEU A 200 8.06 13.43 7.64
N ASN A 201 6.76 13.20 7.50
CA ASN A 201 5.99 13.53 6.30
C ASN A 201 5.47 14.97 6.39
N HIS A 202 6.02 15.88 5.59
CA HIS A 202 5.66 17.30 5.55
C HIS A 202 5.03 17.69 4.23
N PHE A 203 3.95 18.47 4.30
CA PHE A 203 3.33 19.07 3.11
C PHE A 203 3.22 20.59 3.19
N LYS A 204 2.49 21.14 4.17
CA LYS A 204 2.23 22.60 4.25
C LYS A 204 2.43 23.20 5.64
N ARG A 205 2.44 22.37 6.68
CA ARG A 205 2.46 22.84 8.07
C ARG A 205 3.83 23.36 8.51
N LYS A 206 3.81 24.27 9.47
CA LYS A 206 4.98 24.93 10.09
C LYS A 206 5.37 24.26 11.42
N THR A 207 5.50 22.94 11.42
CA THR A 207 5.76 22.13 12.63
C THR A 207 7.12 21.44 12.63
N LEU A 208 7.87 21.52 11.51
CA LEU A 208 9.11 20.77 11.32
C LEU A 208 10.14 21.05 12.43
N CYS A 209 10.32 22.32 12.81
CA CYS A 209 11.25 22.67 13.89
C CYS A 209 10.87 22.05 15.22
N ALA A 210 9.58 22.09 15.59
CA ALA A 210 9.11 21.46 16.82
C ALA A 210 9.34 19.94 16.82
N GLN A 211 9.13 19.28 15.67
CA GLN A 211 9.40 17.86 15.52
C GLN A 211 10.91 17.53 15.62
N LEU A 212 11.78 18.29 14.94
CA LEU A 212 13.22 18.05 15.00
C LEU A 212 13.79 18.26 16.41
N GLU A 213 13.39 19.34 17.09
CA GLU A 213 13.77 19.59 18.48
C GLU A 213 13.29 18.48 19.43
N ALA A 214 12.06 18.01 19.24
CA ALA A 214 11.50 16.90 20.02
C ALA A 214 12.27 15.58 19.79
N LEU A 215 12.68 15.30 18.55
CA LEU A 215 13.44 14.12 18.18
C LEU A 215 14.88 14.16 18.71
N LEU A 216 15.53 15.33 18.66
CA LEU A 216 16.90 15.51 19.17
C LEU A 216 17.00 15.30 20.69
N ARG A 217 15.90 15.53 21.42
CA ARG A 217 15.85 15.39 22.89
C ARG A 217 15.42 14.01 23.36
N GLN A 218 15.10 13.08 22.46
CA GLN A 218 14.61 11.75 22.82
C GLN A 218 15.56 11.03 23.80
N THR A 219 14.97 10.34 24.76
CA THR A 219 15.67 9.48 25.72
C THR A 219 16.33 8.28 25.04
N LEU A 220 15.63 7.67 24.09
CA LEU A 220 16.23 6.79 23.09
C LEU A 220 16.57 7.61 21.83
N PRO A 221 17.85 7.86 21.52
CA PRO A 221 18.21 8.63 20.34
C PRO A 221 17.78 7.91 19.05
N PHE A 222 17.29 8.67 18.07
CA PHE A 222 17.00 8.11 16.75
C PHE A 222 18.28 7.65 16.03
N HIS A 223 18.16 6.69 15.12
CA HIS A 223 19.24 6.27 14.22
C HIS A 223 19.44 7.30 13.11
N SER A 224 18.37 7.64 12.40
CA SER A 224 18.30 8.70 11.40
C SER A 224 16.91 9.34 11.34
N VAL A 225 16.82 10.57 10.87
CA VAL A 225 15.57 11.27 10.55
C VAL A 225 15.55 11.59 9.07
N TRP A 226 14.48 11.22 8.38
CA TRP A 226 14.24 11.55 6.98
C TRP A 226 13.04 12.48 6.91
N VAL A 227 13.32 13.75 6.63
CA VAL A 227 12.30 14.76 6.39
C VAL A 227 11.87 14.66 4.94
N MET A 228 10.60 14.37 4.72
CA MET A 228 10.04 14.07 3.42
C MET A 228 9.07 15.18 2.99
N ALA A 229 9.29 15.74 1.79
CA ALA A 229 8.46 16.79 1.19
C ALA A 229 8.10 16.41 -0.27
N LEU A 230 7.01 15.65 -0.45
CA LEU A 230 6.59 15.16 -1.77
C LEU A 230 5.47 16.05 -2.34
N GLY A 231 5.76 16.77 -3.43
CA GLY A 231 4.85 17.73 -4.05
C GLY A 231 4.52 18.94 -3.15
N SER A 232 5.27 19.15 -2.08
CA SER A 232 5.04 20.22 -1.12
C SER A 232 5.32 21.59 -1.76
N PRO A 233 4.42 22.59 -1.60
CA PRO A 233 4.72 23.96 -2.01
C PRO A 233 5.78 24.63 -1.13
N ASN A 234 6.07 24.06 0.06
CA ASN A 234 6.98 24.61 1.05
C ASN A 234 8.36 23.91 1.00
N GLU A 235 8.67 23.14 -0.04
CA GLU A 235 9.93 22.37 -0.13
C GLU A 235 11.16 23.21 0.19
N ALA A 236 11.26 24.43 -0.38
CA ALA A 236 12.42 25.29 -0.19
C ALA A 236 12.59 25.73 1.28
N SER A 237 11.51 26.12 1.95
CA SER A 237 11.55 26.49 3.38
C SER A 237 11.89 25.27 4.25
N LEU A 238 11.24 24.13 4.01
CA LEU A 238 11.50 22.88 4.74
C LEU A 238 12.96 22.42 4.59
N ARG A 239 13.53 22.54 3.39
CA ARG A 239 14.95 22.23 3.12
C ARG A 239 15.88 23.16 3.89
N ALA A 240 15.63 24.48 3.84
CA ALA A 240 16.42 25.46 4.58
C ALA A 240 16.39 25.20 6.09
N ILE A 241 15.24 24.78 6.63
CA ILE A 241 15.12 24.33 8.02
C ILE A 241 16.04 23.14 8.26
N VAL A 242 15.95 22.04 7.48
CA VAL A 242 16.81 20.86 7.70
C VAL A 242 18.30 21.20 7.62
N ASP A 243 18.71 21.99 6.63
CA ASP A 243 20.10 22.38 6.43
C ASP A 243 20.64 23.19 7.62
N SER A 244 19.80 24.04 8.25
CA SER A 244 20.18 24.84 9.42
C SER A 244 20.54 24.03 10.67
N TYR A 245 20.01 22.81 10.82
CA TYR A 245 20.34 21.94 11.96
C TYR A 245 21.73 21.30 11.83
N ASN A 246 22.31 21.28 10.62
CA ASN A 246 23.65 20.75 10.33
C ASN A 246 23.97 19.43 11.07
N ASN A 247 23.07 18.45 10.95
CA ASN A 247 23.17 17.17 11.66
C ASN A 247 23.30 16.02 10.66
N SER A 248 24.38 15.26 10.75
CA SER A 248 24.69 14.16 9.82
C SER A 248 23.70 12.99 9.83
N ARG A 249 22.76 12.97 10.79
CA ARG A 249 21.70 11.96 10.89
C ARG A 249 20.34 12.46 10.40
N ILE A 250 20.23 13.72 9.99
CA ILE A 250 18.99 14.32 9.48
C ILE A 250 19.16 14.51 7.98
N PHE A 251 18.24 13.93 7.21
CA PHE A 251 18.27 13.93 5.75
C PHE A 251 16.99 14.53 5.20
N PHE A 252 17.07 15.18 4.05
CA PHE A 252 15.92 15.74 3.35
C PHE A 252 15.67 14.98 2.04
N VAL A 253 14.43 14.53 1.84
CA VAL A 253 13.98 13.82 0.64
C VAL A 253 12.79 14.59 0.07
N ALA A 254 12.89 15.01 -1.18
CA ALA A 254 11.81 15.73 -1.84
C ALA A 254 11.56 15.23 -3.26
N SER A 255 10.36 15.53 -3.74
CA SER A 255 9.97 15.28 -5.12
C SER A 255 9.00 16.37 -5.56
N THR A 256 9.05 16.73 -6.83
CA THR A 256 8.01 17.56 -7.45
C THR A 256 6.70 16.78 -7.65
N PHE A 257 6.74 15.45 -7.62
CA PHE A 257 5.56 14.60 -7.70
C PHE A 257 4.98 14.35 -6.31
N ASP A 258 3.67 14.50 -6.18
CA ASP A 258 2.94 14.22 -4.94
C ASP A 258 2.52 12.75 -4.88
N PHE A 259 3.28 11.93 -4.15
CA PHE A 259 3.00 10.52 -3.88
C PHE A 259 1.88 10.31 -2.84
N LYS A 260 1.19 11.39 -2.44
CA LYS A 260 0.08 11.38 -1.49
C LYS A 260 0.49 10.67 -0.20
N TYR A 261 -0.41 9.88 0.34
CA TYR A 261 -0.26 9.29 1.67
C TYR A 261 0.62 8.02 1.69
N PHE A 262 0.82 7.37 0.54
CA PHE A 262 1.62 6.13 0.47
C PHE A 262 3.12 6.38 0.35
N GLY A 263 3.54 7.55 -0.13
CA GLY A 263 4.96 7.87 -0.37
C GLY A 263 5.87 7.64 0.84
N ARG A 264 5.43 8.03 2.04
CA ARG A 264 6.18 7.83 3.29
C ARG A 264 6.44 6.36 3.63
N PHE A 265 5.48 5.47 3.31
CA PHE A 265 5.64 4.03 3.52
C PHE A 265 6.52 3.38 2.45
N GLN A 266 6.50 3.89 1.22
CA GLN A 266 7.41 3.45 0.16
C GLN A 266 8.86 3.80 0.53
N LEU A 267 9.08 5.02 1.03
CA LEU A 267 10.39 5.44 1.52
C LEU A 267 10.86 4.56 2.69
N ALA A 268 9.96 4.20 3.61
CA ALA A 268 10.27 3.35 4.76
C ALA A 268 10.84 1.96 4.38
N LEU A 269 10.63 1.47 3.16
CA LEU A 269 11.25 0.23 2.67
C LEU A 269 12.78 0.34 2.57
N GLN A 270 13.32 1.55 2.47
CA GLN A 270 14.75 1.81 2.33
C GLN A 270 15.48 1.95 3.68
N ALA A 271 14.79 1.80 4.82
CA ALA A 271 15.36 1.97 6.16
C ALA A 271 16.30 0.80 6.56
N GLU A 272 17.28 0.50 5.71
CA GLU A 272 18.30 -0.52 5.92
C GLU A 272 19.13 -0.19 7.17
N GLY A 273 19.46 -1.22 7.94
CA GLY A 273 20.24 -1.07 9.19
C GLY A 273 19.43 -0.57 10.39
N ALA A 274 18.15 -0.23 10.23
CA ALA A 274 17.23 0.06 11.32
C ALA A 274 16.39 -1.17 11.73
N ASP A 275 16.11 -1.27 13.03
CA ASP A 275 15.23 -2.31 13.57
C ASP A 275 13.75 -1.93 13.39
N TYR A 276 13.48 -0.63 13.55
CA TYR A 276 12.15 -0.04 13.50
C TYR A 276 12.11 1.23 12.67
N VAL A 277 10.93 1.51 12.13
CA VAL A 277 10.61 2.80 11.52
C VAL A 277 9.54 3.50 12.34
N TYR A 278 9.67 4.82 12.47
CA TYR A 278 8.65 5.69 13.03
C TYR A 278 8.21 6.70 11.99
N ILE A 279 7.03 6.52 11.42
CA ILE A 279 6.46 7.38 10.38
C ILE A 279 5.50 8.36 11.04
N VAL A 280 5.67 9.65 10.79
CA VAL A 280 5.01 10.73 11.54
C VAL A 280 4.50 11.80 10.59
N ASP A 281 3.22 12.15 10.67
CA ASP A 281 2.62 13.26 9.93
C ASP A 281 2.99 14.62 10.56
N ASP A 282 2.83 15.69 9.79
CA ASP A 282 3.20 17.06 10.15
C ASP A 282 2.27 17.72 11.21
N ASP A 283 1.27 17.03 11.75
CA ASP A 283 0.50 17.46 12.93
C ASP A 283 0.90 16.76 14.24
N MET A 284 1.95 15.95 14.23
CA MET A 284 2.31 15.15 15.39
C MET A 284 3.62 15.61 16.01
N ILE A 285 3.58 16.04 17.28
CA ILE A 285 4.80 16.40 18.03
C ILE A 285 5.02 15.35 19.14
N PRO A 286 6.02 14.47 19.02
CA PRO A 286 6.25 13.42 20.02
C PRO A 286 6.91 13.97 21.28
N GLY A 287 6.49 13.50 22.45
CA GLY A 287 7.18 13.70 23.71
C GLY A 287 8.53 12.98 23.78
N ARG A 288 9.37 13.38 24.74
CA ARG A 288 10.76 12.96 24.89
C ARG A 288 10.99 11.44 25.08
N ARG A 289 9.97 10.72 25.52
CA ARG A 289 10.04 9.29 25.86
C ARG A 289 9.36 8.38 24.84
N VAL A 290 8.90 8.93 23.73
CA VAL A 290 8.10 8.19 22.75
C VAL A 290 8.91 7.08 22.08
N LEU A 291 10.13 7.36 21.64
CA LEU A 291 10.95 6.35 20.98
C LEU A 291 11.32 5.20 21.92
N GLU A 292 11.64 5.48 23.19
CA GLU A 292 11.92 4.42 24.17
C GLU A 292 10.67 3.56 24.45
N ILE A 293 9.48 4.16 24.57
CA ILE A 293 8.25 3.45 24.87
C ILE A 293 7.85 2.56 23.68
N PHE A 294 7.92 3.11 22.46
CA PHE A 294 7.56 2.38 21.25
C PHE A 294 8.53 1.24 20.96
N ALA A 295 9.84 1.49 21.06
CA ALA A 295 10.85 0.44 20.91
C ALA A 295 10.74 -0.62 22.01
N HIS A 296 10.46 -0.24 23.26
CA HIS A 296 10.24 -1.19 24.34
C HIS A 296 9.05 -2.11 24.01
N ALA A 297 7.89 -1.52 23.68
CA ALA A 297 6.69 -2.27 23.36
C ALA A 297 6.92 -3.23 22.19
N ALA A 298 7.48 -2.74 21.08
CA ALA A 298 7.78 -3.56 19.90
C ALA A 298 8.87 -4.63 20.15
N GLY A 299 9.64 -4.51 21.23
CA GLY A 299 10.60 -5.51 21.68
C GLY A 299 9.99 -6.60 22.57
N THR A 300 8.73 -6.47 22.98
CA THR A 300 8.03 -7.50 23.76
C THR A 300 7.50 -8.61 22.85
N ASP A 301 7.40 -9.83 23.36
CA ASP A 301 6.83 -10.96 22.62
C ASP A 301 5.37 -10.70 22.20
N LYS A 302 4.62 -9.95 23.00
CA LYS A 302 3.21 -9.65 22.76
C LYS A 302 3.02 -8.70 21.58
N TYR A 303 3.87 -7.68 21.44
CA TYR A 303 3.66 -6.60 20.47
C TYR A 303 4.66 -6.58 19.30
N ARG A 304 5.65 -7.49 19.27
CA ARG A 304 6.68 -7.54 18.20
C ARG A 304 6.16 -7.56 16.76
N ASN A 305 4.99 -8.14 16.52
CA ASN A 305 4.36 -8.25 15.21
C ASN A 305 3.21 -7.24 15.03
N SER A 306 3.34 -6.03 15.57
CA SER A 306 2.26 -5.04 15.59
C SER A 306 2.67 -3.71 14.96
N VAL A 307 1.67 -2.93 14.58
CA VAL A 307 1.80 -1.50 14.31
C VAL A 307 1.38 -0.75 15.57
N LEU A 308 2.24 0.15 16.05
CA LEU A 308 2.06 0.90 17.29
C LEU A 308 1.91 2.39 16.98
N GLY A 309 1.11 3.11 17.75
CA GLY A 309 0.93 4.54 17.58
C GLY A 309 0.24 5.18 18.78
N SER A 310 -0.13 6.45 18.65
CA SER A 310 -0.88 7.20 19.68
C SER A 310 -2.31 7.51 19.28
N ILE A 311 -2.63 7.45 17.99
CA ILE A 311 -3.95 7.79 17.47
C ILE A 311 -4.45 6.61 16.64
N GLY A 312 -5.71 6.26 16.81
CA GLY A 312 -6.34 5.23 16.03
C GLY A 312 -7.86 5.30 16.01
N ARG A 313 -8.46 4.29 15.39
CA ARG A 313 -9.89 4.23 15.19
C ARG A 313 -10.42 2.81 15.30
N ILE A 314 -11.61 2.72 15.90
CA ILE A 314 -12.47 1.56 15.84
C ILE A 314 -13.49 1.79 14.74
N LEU A 315 -13.60 0.83 13.83
CA LEU A 315 -14.53 0.85 12.71
C LEU A 315 -15.98 0.64 13.17
N PRO A 316 -16.95 0.90 12.27
CA PRO A 316 -18.36 0.82 12.61
C PRO A 316 -18.82 -0.54 13.16
N PHE A 317 -19.82 -0.49 14.03
CA PHE A 317 -20.53 -1.65 14.56
C PHE A 317 -21.83 -1.86 13.78
N ARG A 318 -22.34 -3.08 13.78
CA ARG A 318 -23.58 -3.43 13.08
C ARG A 318 -24.79 -2.79 13.75
N GLN A 319 -25.67 -2.18 12.95
CA GLN A 319 -26.96 -1.64 13.38
C GLN A 319 -28.03 -2.73 13.52
N LYS A 320 -29.17 -2.37 14.13
CA LYS A 320 -30.34 -3.25 14.30
C LYS A 320 -30.89 -3.78 12.98
N ASP A 321 -30.78 -2.99 11.92
CA ASP A 321 -31.22 -3.37 10.58
C ASP A 321 -30.20 -4.27 9.85
N PHE A 322 -29.14 -4.73 10.53
CA PHE A 322 -28.03 -5.52 10.01
C PHE A 322 -27.08 -4.80 9.05
N SER A 323 -27.24 -3.49 8.84
CA SER A 323 -26.29 -2.68 8.08
C SER A 323 -25.16 -2.14 8.94
N PHE A 324 -24.06 -1.73 8.31
CA PHE A 324 -23.04 -0.91 8.96
C PHE A 324 -23.14 0.54 8.48
N PRO A 325 -23.06 1.52 9.40
CA PRO A 325 -23.13 2.92 9.05
C PRO A 325 -21.80 3.41 8.46
N SER A 326 -21.82 4.65 7.98
CA SER A 326 -20.58 5.39 7.78
C SER A 326 -19.80 5.53 9.08
N TYR A 327 -18.48 5.40 9.01
CA TYR A 327 -17.59 5.61 10.14
C TYR A 327 -17.56 7.08 10.64
N ARG A 328 -18.20 7.99 9.90
CA ARG A 328 -18.44 9.40 10.26
C ARG A 328 -19.92 9.72 10.48
N LYS A 329 -20.82 8.72 10.57
CA LYS A 329 -22.24 8.95 10.82
C LYS A 329 -22.43 9.71 12.15
N PHE A 330 -22.98 10.91 12.05
CA PHE A 330 -23.24 11.76 13.22
C PHE A 330 -24.32 11.15 14.11
N GLY A 331 -24.21 11.35 15.43
CA GLY A 331 -25.23 10.90 16.37
C GLY A 331 -25.30 9.38 16.61
N ALA A 332 -24.38 8.58 16.05
CA ALA A 332 -24.43 7.13 16.11
C ALA A 332 -23.30 6.53 16.97
N LYS A 333 -23.68 5.70 17.96
CA LYS A 333 -22.71 4.87 18.72
C LYS A 333 -22.02 3.89 17.77
N GLU A 334 -22.77 3.36 16.81
CA GLU A 334 -22.35 2.37 15.81
C GLU A 334 -21.35 2.90 14.78
N ALA A 335 -21.07 4.21 14.74
CA ALA A 335 -20.04 4.76 13.84
C ALA A 335 -18.60 4.47 14.31
N GLY A 336 -18.43 3.77 15.44
CA GLY A 336 -17.13 3.47 16.04
C GLY A 336 -16.59 4.62 16.89
N ILE A 337 -15.31 4.57 17.25
CA ILE A 337 -14.64 5.59 18.08
C ILE A 337 -13.30 6.00 17.47
N TYR A 338 -12.94 7.26 17.64
CA TYR A 338 -11.58 7.76 17.49
C TYR A 338 -10.88 7.64 18.85
N LEU A 339 -9.57 7.43 18.89
CA LEU A 339 -8.83 7.25 20.13
C LEU A 339 -7.43 7.87 20.03
N PRO A 340 -6.97 8.68 21.00
CA PRO A 340 -7.79 9.33 22.04
C PRO A 340 -8.88 10.20 21.40
N ASP A 341 -9.90 10.56 22.17
CA ASP A 341 -10.94 11.49 21.71
C ASP A 341 -11.17 12.57 22.78
N PRO A 342 -10.32 13.61 22.81
CA PRO A 342 -10.40 14.68 23.80
C PRO A 342 -11.74 15.41 23.79
N ALA A 343 -12.46 15.40 22.67
CA ALA A 343 -13.78 16.01 22.59
C ALA A 343 -14.83 15.33 23.49
N TYR A 344 -14.59 14.06 23.86
CA TYR A 344 -15.44 13.28 24.76
C TYR A 344 -14.71 12.82 26.03
N ASP A 345 -13.59 13.46 26.39
CA ASP A 345 -12.73 13.13 27.53
C ASP A 345 -12.26 11.65 27.52
N ILE A 346 -11.96 11.12 26.34
CA ILE A 346 -11.39 9.77 26.20
C ILE A 346 -9.89 9.90 26.03
N ILE A 347 -9.14 9.36 26.99
CA ILE A 347 -7.69 9.23 26.95
C ILE A 347 -7.30 7.76 26.78
N ALA A 348 -6.09 7.51 26.28
CA ALA A 348 -5.52 6.17 26.22
C ALA A 348 -4.49 6.00 27.34
N ASP A 349 -4.94 5.65 28.55
CA ASP A 349 -4.09 5.36 29.71
C ASP A 349 -3.66 3.88 29.80
N ARG A 350 -4.19 3.06 28.88
CA ARG A 350 -3.90 1.63 28.71
C ARG A 350 -3.68 1.31 27.23
N VAL A 351 -2.88 0.28 26.96
CA VAL A 351 -2.75 -0.28 25.61
C VAL A 351 -4.13 -0.66 25.11
N PHE A 352 -4.48 -0.14 23.93
CA PHE A 352 -5.79 -0.32 23.34
C PHE A 352 -5.64 -0.76 21.89
N GLN A 353 -6.18 -1.92 21.55
CA GLN A 353 -6.17 -2.39 20.17
C GLN A 353 -7.23 -1.64 19.36
N VAL A 354 -6.83 -1.15 18.20
CA VAL A 354 -7.68 -0.41 17.27
C VAL A 354 -7.78 -1.15 15.93
N ASP A 355 -8.78 -0.80 15.12
CA ASP A 355 -8.91 -1.34 13.77
C ASP A 355 -7.95 -0.67 12.79
N PHE A 356 -7.49 0.55 13.05
CA PHE A 356 -6.33 1.13 12.38
C PHE A 356 -5.78 2.30 13.17
N LEU A 357 -4.50 2.61 12.94
CA LEU A 357 -3.83 3.80 13.49
C LEU A 357 -3.92 4.97 12.50
N SER A 358 -3.70 6.19 12.96
CA SER A 358 -3.64 7.38 12.12
C SER A 358 -2.54 8.34 12.59
N SER A 359 -2.06 9.20 11.69
CA SER A 359 -1.07 10.27 11.93
C SER A 359 0.35 9.83 12.33
N ALA A 360 0.51 8.70 13.02
CA ALA A 360 1.82 8.15 13.34
C ALA A 360 1.81 6.62 13.44
N TRP A 361 2.87 5.98 12.92
CA TRP A 361 3.01 4.52 12.88
C TRP A 361 4.43 4.11 13.22
N PHE A 362 4.57 3.27 14.23
CA PHE A 362 5.81 2.63 14.65
C PHE A 362 5.72 1.12 14.45
N LEU A 363 6.66 0.55 13.72
CA LEU A 363 6.66 -0.87 13.38
C LEU A 363 8.07 -1.34 13.02
N SER A 364 8.30 -2.65 13.08
CA SER A 364 9.54 -3.24 12.57
C SER A 364 9.70 -2.94 11.08
N THR A 365 10.94 -2.67 10.64
CA THR A 365 11.27 -2.50 9.21
C THR A 365 10.79 -3.68 8.36
N GLN A 366 10.79 -4.89 8.92
CA GLN A 366 10.30 -6.10 8.25
C GLN A 366 8.79 -6.11 8.01
N LEU A 367 8.00 -5.35 8.77
CA LEU A 367 6.55 -5.28 8.59
C LEU A 367 6.14 -4.29 7.50
N VAL A 368 7.00 -3.31 7.14
CA VAL A 368 6.69 -2.28 6.12
C VAL A 368 6.31 -2.90 4.78
N LYS A 369 7.04 -3.94 4.35
CA LYS A 369 6.76 -4.68 3.10
C LYS A 369 5.36 -5.30 3.02
N THR A 370 4.72 -5.50 4.18
CA THR A 370 3.38 -6.10 4.26
C THR A 370 2.33 -5.18 3.63
N LEU A 371 2.53 -3.85 3.69
CA LEU A 371 1.63 -2.88 3.06
C LEU A 371 1.45 -3.16 1.55
N PHE A 372 2.47 -3.70 0.89
CA PHE A 372 2.53 -3.83 -0.57
C PHE A 372 2.27 -5.26 -1.08
N ILE A 373 1.73 -6.15 -0.25
CA ILE A 373 1.38 -7.53 -0.68
C ILE A 373 0.20 -7.51 -1.67
N GLU A 374 -0.83 -6.72 -1.36
CA GLU A 374 -2.01 -6.47 -2.18
C GLU A 374 -1.95 -5.04 -2.69
N ASN A 375 -2.56 -4.79 -3.85
CA ASN A 375 -2.78 -3.42 -4.30
C ASN A 375 -3.81 -2.74 -3.39
N PRO A 376 -3.57 -1.50 -2.94
CA PRO A 376 -4.56 -0.76 -2.17
C PRO A 376 -5.78 -0.45 -3.05
N PHE A 377 -6.94 -0.26 -2.40
CA PHE A 377 -8.17 0.12 -3.09
C PHE A 377 -8.02 1.45 -3.84
N THR A 378 -7.20 2.35 -3.29
CA THR A 378 -6.84 3.63 -3.87
C THR A 378 -5.49 4.07 -3.32
N PHE A 379 -4.74 4.84 -4.10
CA PHE A 379 -3.56 5.57 -3.62
C PHE A 379 -3.89 6.97 -3.11
N ALA A 380 -5.15 7.41 -3.23
CA ALA A 380 -5.56 8.76 -2.87
C ALA A 380 -5.77 8.97 -1.36
N THR A 381 -6.03 7.92 -0.57
CA THR A 381 -6.17 7.93 0.91
C THR A 381 -6.29 6.49 1.41
N GLY A 382 -6.25 6.27 2.73
CA GLY A 382 -6.61 4.98 3.33
C GLY A 382 -5.44 4.00 3.45
N GLU A 383 -4.22 4.51 3.30
CA GLU A 383 -2.96 3.84 3.58
C GLU A 383 -2.88 3.27 4.99
N ASP A 384 -3.49 3.98 5.95
CA ASP A 384 -3.47 3.68 7.37
C ASP A 384 -4.34 2.46 7.72
N LEU A 385 -5.53 2.44 7.13
CA LEU A 385 -6.44 1.29 7.14
C LEU A 385 -5.86 0.12 6.35
N HIS A 386 -5.28 0.38 5.16
CA HIS A 386 -4.67 -0.66 4.34
C HIS A 386 -3.51 -1.34 5.07
N LEU A 387 -2.63 -0.57 5.73
CA LEU A 387 -1.53 -1.13 6.54
C LEU A 387 -2.05 -2.09 7.60
N SER A 388 -3.05 -1.65 8.37
CA SER A 388 -3.62 -2.45 9.46
C SER A 388 -4.29 -3.72 8.95
N TYR A 389 -5.01 -3.64 7.84
CA TYR A 389 -5.58 -4.78 7.12
C TYR A 389 -4.51 -5.78 6.68
N GLN A 390 -3.48 -5.32 5.97
CA GLN A 390 -2.42 -6.17 5.42
C GLN A 390 -1.62 -6.87 6.51
N VAL A 391 -1.26 -6.13 7.58
CA VAL A 391 -0.54 -6.67 8.74
C VAL A 391 -1.37 -7.73 9.46
N GLN A 392 -2.66 -7.48 9.67
CA GLN A 392 -3.53 -8.49 10.27
C GLN A 392 -3.66 -9.73 9.39
N LYS A 393 -3.99 -9.53 8.11
CA LYS A 393 -4.29 -10.61 7.17
C LYS A 393 -3.08 -11.52 6.92
N TYR A 394 -1.90 -10.95 6.71
CA TYR A 394 -0.71 -11.70 6.28
C TYR A 394 0.34 -11.95 7.36
N ARG A 395 0.31 -11.21 8.47
CA ARG A 395 1.27 -11.37 9.57
C ARG A 395 0.63 -11.74 10.90
N GLY A 396 -0.72 -11.83 10.96
CA GLY A 396 -1.45 -12.05 12.21
C GLY A 396 -1.23 -10.92 13.21
N GLY A 397 -0.83 -9.74 12.75
CA GLY A 397 -0.49 -8.60 13.58
C GLY A 397 -1.70 -7.74 13.94
N GLY A 398 -1.52 -6.87 14.93
CA GLY A 398 -2.54 -5.90 15.35
C GLY A 398 -2.06 -4.46 15.27
N SER A 399 -3.01 -3.54 15.38
CA SER A 399 -2.75 -2.11 15.49
C SER A 399 -3.10 -1.66 16.91
N PHE A 400 -2.18 -0.98 17.60
CA PHE A 400 -2.35 -0.64 19.02
C PHE A 400 -2.03 0.83 19.29
N VAL A 401 -2.93 1.51 19.97
CA VAL A 401 -2.66 2.78 20.62
C VAL A 401 -1.97 2.49 21.95
N LEU A 402 -0.77 3.04 22.12
CA LEU A 402 0.01 2.85 23.34
C LEU A 402 -0.40 3.84 24.43
N PRO A 403 -0.30 3.43 25.71
CA PRO A 403 -0.73 4.23 26.83
C PRO A 403 0.17 5.43 27.08
N ILE A 404 -0.43 6.51 27.56
CA ILE A 404 0.25 7.67 28.10
C ILE A 404 0.16 7.72 29.63
N GLU A 405 1.05 8.48 30.26
CA GLU A 405 0.86 8.97 31.62
C GLU A 405 0.19 10.36 31.55
N PRO A 406 -1.04 10.55 32.06
CA PRO A 406 -1.81 11.78 31.82
C PRO A 406 -1.14 13.06 32.33
N ASN A 407 -0.30 12.95 33.37
CA ASN A 407 0.38 14.09 33.99
C ASN A 407 1.84 14.25 33.51
N ASP A 408 2.30 13.42 32.56
CA ASP A 408 3.65 13.47 32.02
C ASP A 408 3.61 13.56 30.49
N LYS A 409 3.68 14.79 29.97
CA LYS A 409 3.69 15.05 28.51
C LYS A 409 4.88 14.42 27.79
N GLU A 410 5.96 14.03 28.49
CA GLU A 410 7.09 13.38 27.83
C GLU A 410 6.70 12.01 27.24
N THR A 411 5.65 11.37 27.74
CA THR A 411 5.18 10.07 27.24
C THR A 411 4.21 10.19 26.07
N TRP A 412 3.80 11.39 25.67
CA TRP A 412 2.70 11.59 24.72
C TRP A 412 3.25 11.62 23.30
N ALA A 413 2.92 10.65 22.45
CA ALA A 413 3.33 10.70 21.04
C ALA A 413 2.59 11.78 20.23
N ASP A 414 1.48 12.27 20.77
CA ASP A 414 0.82 13.50 20.35
C ASP A 414 0.73 14.47 21.53
N SER A 415 1.70 15.37 21.65
CA SER A 415 1.74 16.36 22.74
C SER A 415 0.89 17.61 22.46
N GLU A 416 0.37 17.75 21.23
CA GLU A 416 -0.36 18.94 20.77
C GLU A 416 -1.50 18.56 19.79
N HIS A 417 -2.52 17.90 20.33
CA HIS A 417 -3.66 17.39 19.57
C HIS A 417 -4.48 18.48 18.85
N ARG A 418 -4.29 19.77 19.19
CA ARG A 418 -4.98 20.87 18.52
C ARG A 418 -4.56 21.01 17.05
N LEU A 419 -3.35 20.57 16.68
CA LEU A 419 -2.87 20.58 15.30
C LEU A 419 -3.77 19.77 14.35
N ALA A 420 -4.46 18.75 14.86
CA ALA A 420 -5.44 17.97 14.13
C ALA A 420 -6.71 18.76 13.75
N TYR A 421 -6.89 19.99 14.25
CA TYR A 421 -8.03 20.87 13.92
C TYR A 421 -7.64 22.14 13.16
N VAL A 422 -6.35 22.32 12.87
CA VAL A 422 -5.86 23.42 12.00
C VAL A 422 -6.28 23.12 10.55
N SER A 423 -6.53 24.16 9.75
CA SER A 423 -7.29 24.16 8.48
C SER A 423 -6.72 23.33 7.29
N GLU A 424 -5.88 22.33 7.55
CA GLU A 424 -5.15 21.56 6.53
C GLU A 424 -5.35 20.04 6.66
N THR A 425 -6.43 19.59 7.29
CA THR A 425 -6.68 18.15 7.46
C THR A 425 -7.17 17.47 6.19
N THR A 426 -6.85 16.19 6.05
CA THR A 426 -7.20 15.32 4.91
C THR A 426 -8.71 15.14 4.67
N VAL A 427 -9.55 15.51 5.64
CA VAL A 427 -11.02 15.37 5.57
C VAL A 427 -11.66 16.49 4.72
N ILE A 428 -10.88 17.49 4.30
CA ILE A 428 -11.36 18.58 3.45
C ILE A 428 -11.57 18.16 1.98
N PHE A 429 -11.01 17.04 1.55
CA PHE A 429 -11.18 16.57 0.18
C PHE A 429 -12.56 15.91 -0.01
N LYS A 430 -13.20 16.24 -1.13
CA LYS A 430 -14.49 15.68 -1.54
C LYS A 430 -14.39 14.14 -1.59
N ASP A 431 -15.44 13.47 -1.13
CA ASP A 431 -15.64 12.01 -1.21
C ASP A 431 -14.68 11.12 -0.38
N VAL A 432 -13.73 11.67 0.39
CA VAL A 432 -12.80 10.87 1.23
C VAL A 432 -13.54 9.91 2.17
N ILE A 433 -14.64 10.36 2.77
CA ILE A 433 -15.44 9.52 3.69
C ILE A 433 -16.05 8.34 2.93
N GLU A 434 -16.60 8.57 1.73
CA GLU A 434 -17.22 7.53 0.91
C GLU A 434 -16.18 6.51 0.43
N VAL A 435 -15.03 6.99 -0.06
CA VAL A 435 -13.92 6.15 -0.50
C VAL A 435 -13.43 5.25 0.63
N ARG A 436 -13.21 5.82 1.82
CA ARG A 436 -12.80 5.05 3.00
C ARG A 436 -13.89 4.12 3.50
N ASP A 437 -15.16 4.49 3.39
CA ASP A 437 -16.31 3.64 3.71
C ASP A 437 -16.37 2.39 2.82
N LYS A 438 -16.14 2.55 1.52
CA LYS A 438 -16.02 1.45 0.56
C LYS A 438 -14.81 0.58 0.87
N GLN A 439 -13.66 1.20 1.15
CA GLN A 439 -12.41 0.51 1.42
C GLN A 439 -12.50 -0.40 2.66
N TRP A 440 -12.97 0.11 3.80
CA TRP A 440 -13.02 -0.71 5.02
C TRP A 440 -14.04 -1.84 4.89
N TRP A 441 -15.16 -1.60 4.20
CA TRP A 441 -16.14 -2.64 3.92
C TRP A 441 -15.56 -3.74 3.03
N GLN A 442 -14.86 -3.35 1.95
CA GLN A 442 -14.18 -4.30 1.08
C GLN A 442 -13.18 -5.16 1.87
N TYR A 443 -12.37 -4.55 2.74
CA TYR A 443 -11.41 -5.31 3.56
C TYR A 443 -12.11 -6.26 4.53
N MET A 444 -13.21 -5.84 5.16
CA MET A 444 -14.02 -6.71 6.00
C MET A 444 -14.55 -7.92 5.22
N SER A 445 -15.05 -7.69 4.00
CA SER A 445 -15.50 -8.75 3.10
C SER A 445 -14.39 -9.68 2.62
N ARG A 446 -13.13 -9.23 2.71
CA ARG A 446 -11.91 -10.02 2.43
C ARG A 446 -11.29 -10.64 3.69
N GLY A 447 -12.06 -10.74 4.78
CA GLY A 447 -11.63 -11.38 6.01
C GLY A 447 -10.93 -10.46 7.02
N TYR A 448 -11.03 -9.14 6.88
CA TYR A 448 -10.53 -8.24 7.92
C TYR A 448 -11.37 -8.35 9.19
N VAL A 449 -10.77 -8.88 10.26
CA VAL A 449 -11.40 -9.07 11.55
C VAL A 449 -11.36 -7.76 12.33
N THR A 450 -12.47 -7.03 12.32
CA THR A 450 -12.62 -5.76 13.06
C THR A 450 -12.90 -5.99 14.55
N GLN A 451 -12.82 -4.95 15.37
CA GLN A 451 -13.19 -4.99 16.78
C GLN A 451 -14.65 -5.44 16.97
N TRP A 452 -15.55 -5.00 16.11
CA TRP A 452 -16.94 -5.47 16.11
C TRP A 452 -16.99 -7.00 15.91
N ALA A 453 -16.25 -7.54 14.95
CA ALA A 453 -16.25 -8.98 14.66
C ALA A 453 -15.67 -9.80 15.83
N ARG A 454 -14.67 -9.26 16.55
CA ARG A 454 -14.12 -9.90 17.75
C ARG A 454 -15.13 -9.94 18.91
N MET A 455 -15.89 -8.86 19.11
CA MET A 455 -16.87 -8.78 20.20
C MET A 455 -18.16 -9.53 19.89
N TYR A 456 -18.53 -9.58 18.62
CA TYR A 456 -19.79 -10.13 18.15
C TYR A 456 -19.55 -11.09 16.98
N PRO A 457 -18.76 -12.16 17.18
CA PRO A 457 -18.57 -13.17 16.14
C PRO A 457 -19.93 -13.72 15.76
N GLN A 458 -20.20 -13.77 14.45
CA GLN A 458 -21.43 -14.36 13.95
C GLN A 458 -21.30 -15.88 14.00
N GLN A 459 -22.42 -16.57 14.07
CA GLN A 459 -22.52 -17.99 13.81
C GLN A 459 -23.51 -18.17 12.67
N ILE A 460 -23.04 -18.82 11.61
CA ILE A 460 -23.83 -19.15 10.43
C ILE A 460 -23.75 -20.65 10.15
N ASP A 461 -24.66 -21.15 9.33
CA ASP A 461 -24.66 -22.56 8.99
C ASP A 461 -23.55 -22.85 7.99
N VAL A 462 -23.54 -22.10 6.88
CA VAL A 462 -22.71 -22.43 5.71
C VAL A 462 -22.13 -21.17 5.04
N LEU A 463 -20.87 -21.25 4.63
CA LEU A 463 -20.32 -20.43 3.56
C LEU A 463 -20.27 -21.24 2.27
N PHE A 464 -20.91 -20.74 1.22
CA PHE A 464 -20.76 -21.30 -0.12
C PHE A 464 -19.57 -20.63 -0.80
N TYR A 465 -18.61 -21.41 -1.27
CA TYR A 465 -17.46 -20.88 -1.98
C TYR A 465 -17.51 -21.25 -3.47
N ALA A 466 -17.34 -20.26 -4.34
CA ALA A 466 -17.18 -20.44 -5.78
C ALA A 466 -15.99 -19.63 -6.33
N HIS A 467 -15.13 -20.27 -7.11
CA HIS A 467 -14.04 -19.65 -7.83
C HIS A 467 -14.47 -19.11 -9.19
N THR A 468 -15.45 -19.75 -9.85
CA THR A 468 -15.94 -19.36 -11.19
C THR A 468 -17.47 -19.18 -11.23
N LEU A 469 -17.98 -18.46 -12.24
CA LEU A 469 -19.42 -18.30 -12.46
C LEU A 469 -20.14 -19.63 -12.72
N SER A 470 -19.48 -20.59 -13.37
CA SER A 470 -20.05 -21.94 -13.58
C SER A 470 -20.30 -22.64 -12.25
N GLU A 471 -19.39 -22.51 -11.28
CA GLU A 471 -19.57 -23.08 -9.95
C GLU A 471 -20.69 -22.40 -9.17
N VAL A 472 -20.89 -21.09 -9.37
CA VAL A 472 -22.06 -20.37 -8.84
C VAL A 472 -23.36 -20.95 -9.40
N ALA A 473 -23.42 -21.20 -10.72
CA ALA A 473 -24.59 -21.85 -11.34
C ALA A 473 -24.86 -23.23 -10.74
N ASP A 474 -23.83 -24.05 -10.59
CA ASP A 474 -23.98 -25.41 -10.07
C ASP A 474 -24.43 -25.43 -8.61
N LEU A 475 -23.89 -24.54 -7.78
CA LEU A 475 -24.27 -24.39 -6.37
C LEU A 475 -25.62 -23.68 -6.17
N ALA A 476 -26.15 -23.00 -7.19
CA ALA A 476 -27.34 -22.16 -7.08
C ALA A 476 -28.56 -22.87 -6.47
N PRO A 477 -28.93 -24.12 -6.84
CA PRO A 477 -30.08 -24.79 -6.24
C PRO A 477 -29.97 -24.92 -4.72
N LEU A 478 -28.77 -25.23 -4.21
CA LEU A 478 -28.52 -25.38 -2.79
C LEU A 478 -28.45 -24.02 -2.08
N ILE A 479 -27.77 -23.03 -2.68
CA ILE A 479 -27.70 -21.66 -2.14
C ILE A 479 -29.11 -21.06 -1.99
N ILE A 480 -29.94 -21.18 -3.04
CA ILE A 480 -31.32 -20.66 -3.04
C ILE A 480 -32.15 -21.39 -1.98
N ARG A 481 -32.01 -22.72 -1.85
CA ARG A 481 -32.71 -23.50 -0.83
C ARG A 481 -32.35 -23.05 0.59
N TYR A 482 -31.06 -22.86 0.90
CA TYR A 482 -30.62 -22.36 2.21
C TYR A 482 -31.25 -21.00 2.52
N ARG A 483 -31.25 -20.08 1.54
CA ARG A 483 -31.75 -18.72 1.72
C ARG A 483 -33.26 -18.64 1.89
N ASN A 484 -34.01 -19.54 1.25
CA ASN A 484 -35.47 -19.60 1.37
C ASN A 484 -35.92 -20.39 2.59
N THR A 485 -35.01 -20.99 3.36
CA THR A 485 -35.35 -21.76 4.56
C THR A 485 -35.27 -20.88 5.80
N PRO A 486 -36.37 -20.70 6.55
CA PRO A 486 -36.37 -19.89 7.76
C PRO A 486 -35.34 -20.37 8.79
N SER A 487 -34.75 -19.43 9.51
CA SER A 487 -33.72 -19.67 10.54
C SER A 487 -32.37 -20.19 10.04
N ARG A 488 -32.22 -20.42 8.73
CA ARG A 488 -30.92 -20.76 8.13
C ARG A 488 -30.16 -19.51 7.73
N LYS A 489 -28.86 -19.49 8.00
CA LYS A 489 -27.92 -18.42 7.67
C LYS A 489 -26.85 -19.00 6.77
N ALA A 490 -26.90 -18.64 5.50
CA ALA A 490 -25.85 -18.95 4.55
C ALA A 490 -25.43 -17.70 3.79
N TYR A 491 -24.13 -17.60 3.53
CA TYR A 491 -23.56 -16.53 2.71
C TYR A 491 -22.75 -17.12 1.56
N VAL A 492 -22.58 -16.32 0.52
CA VAL A 492 -21.80 -16.70 -0.67
C VAL A 492 -20.46 -15.96 -0.61
N VAL A 493 -19.39 -16.69 -0.89
CA VAL A 493 -18.03 -16.18 -1.06
C VAL A 493 -17.60 -16.50 -2.47
N VAL A 494 -17.15 -15.48 -3.21
CA VAL A 494 -16.57 -15.65 -4.53
C VAL A 494 -15.12 -15.19 -4.54
N SER A 495 -14.34 -15.79 -5.44
CA SER A 495 -13.00 -15.29 -5.74
C SER A 495 -12.98 -13.84 -6.21
N GLY A 496 -14.02 -13.37 -6.92
CA GLY A 496 -14.06 -12.00 -7.41
C GLY A 496 -13.21 -11.78 -8.66
N GLY A 497 -13.04 -10.52 -9.03
CA GLY A 497 -12.15 -10.11 -10.13
C GLY A 497 -12.48 -10.78 -11.46
N SER A 498 -11.45 -11.19 -12.19
CA SER A 498 -11.58 -11.90 -13.48
C SER A 498 -12.06 -13.34 -13.34
N HIS A 499 -11.93 -13.95 -12.16
CA HIS A 499 -12.30 -15.36 -11.92
C HIS A 499 -13.82 -15.52 -11.75
N CYS A 500 -14.44 -14.70 -10.90
CA CYS A 500 -15.88 -14.74 -10.65
C CYS A 500 -16.39 -13.35 -10.22
N PRO A 501 -16.73 -12.46 -11.18
CA PRO A 501 -17.25 -11.13 -10.87
C PRO A 501 -18.48 -11.19 -9.96
N CYS A 502 -18.42 -10.48 -8.82
CA CYS A 502 -19.46 -10.57 -7.79
C CYS A 502 -20.85 -10.19 -8.31
N GLU A 503 -20.96 -9.11 -9.08
CA GLU A 503 -22.23 -8.61 -9.59
C GLU A 503 -22.90 -9.61 -10.54
N GLN A 504 -22.12 -10.31 -11.36
CA GLN A 504 -22.63 -11.34 -12.26
C GLN A 504 -23.09 -12.56 -11.48
N ALA A 505 -22.30 -13.01 -10.49
CA ALA A 505 -22.65 -14.11 -9.60
C ALA A 505 -23.94 -13.81 -8.80
N ALA A 506 -24.10 -12.56 -8.32
CA ALA A 506 -25.30 -12.11 -7.65
C ALA A 506 -26.54 -12.21 -8.56
N VAL A 507 -26.44 -11.75 -9.81
CA VAL A 507 -27.54 -11.84 -10.80
C VAL A 507 -27.92 -13.30 -11.07
N MET A 508 -26.94 -14.21 -11.19
CA MET A 508 -27.20 -15.65 -11.40
C MET A 508 -28.00 -16.28 -10.25
N LEU A 509 -27.84 -15.76 -9.03
CA LEU A 509 -28.59 -16.18 -7.85
C LEU A 509 -29.89 -15.38 -7.64
N GLY A 510 -30.34 -14.62 -8.64
CA GLY A 510 -31.54 -13.79 -8.56
C GLY A 510 -31.43 -12.62 -7.57
N MET A 511 -30.21 -12.15 -7.29
CA MET A 511 -29.95 -11.04 -6.37
C MET A 511 -29.68 -9.73 -7.11
N PRO A 512 -30.00 -8.57 -6.50
CA PRO A 512 -29.52 -7.29 -6.98
C PRO A 512 -27.98 -7.21 -6.93
N GLN A 513 -27.37 -6.57 -7.93
CA GLN A 513 -25.92 -6.33 -7.96
C GLN A 513 -25.42 -5.52 -6.76
N THR A 514 -26.28 -4.68 -6.18
CA THR A 514 -25.97 -3.87 -4.99
C THR A 514 -25.54 -4.72 -3.80
N VAL A 515 -25.88 -6.02 -3.76
CA VAL A 515 -25.47 -6.92 -2.69
C VAL A 515 -23.95 -7.03 -2.51
N CYS A 516 -23.17 -6.78 -3.56
CA CYS A 516 -21.71 -6.81 -3.55
C CYS A 516 -21.08 -5.59 -2.88
N SER A 517 -21.81 -4.47 -2.82
CA SER A 517 -21.35 -3.19 -2.27
C SER A 517 -22.14 -2.71 -1.05
N GLU A 518 -23.31 -3.28 -0.80
CA GLU A 518 -24.09 -3.07 0.41
C GLU A 518 -23.28 -3.48 1.63
N ARG A 519 -23.23 -2.60 2.64
CA ARG A 519 -22.58 -2.88 3.94
C ARG A 519 -23.42 -3.80 4.83
N ARG A 520 -23.71 -5.00 4.31
CA ARG A 520 -24.54 -6.06 4.91
C ARG A 520 -23.96 -7.41 4.53
N PHE A 521 -23.93 -8.36 5.48
CA PHE A 521 -23.47 -9.71 5.19
C PHE A 521 -24.49 -10.49 4.37
N LYS A 522 -24.14 -10.75 3.12
CA LYS A 522 -24.92 -11.56 2.17
C LYS A 522 -24.00 -12.26 1.18
N PHE A 523 -23.02 -11.52 0.69
CA PHE A 523 -22.13 -11.91 -0.40
C PHE A 523 -20.74 -11.31 -0.15
N PHE A 524 -19.69 -12.10 -0.33
CA PHE A 524 -18.30 -11.71 -0.09
C PHE A 524 -17.48 -11.86 -1.36
N ASP A 525 -16.81 -10.78 -1.76
CA ASP A 525 -15.85 -10.76 -2.86
C ASP A 525 -14.43 -10.71 -2.27
N LEU A 526 -13.67 -11.79 -2.51
CA LEU A 526 -12.30 -11.91 -2.02
C LEU A 526 -11.28 -11.10 -2.84
N GLY A 527 -11.60 -10.77 -4.09
CA GLY A 527 -10.69 -10.14 -5.05
C GLY A 527 -9.39 -10.93 -5.28
N VAL A 528 -9.49 -12.24 -5.36
CA VAL A 528 -8.37 -13.14 -5.66
C VAL A 528 -7.75 -12.76 -7.01
N GLY A 529 -6.42 -12.70 -7.05
CA GLY A 529 -5.67 -12.35 -8.25
C GLY A 529 -5.58 -10.84 -8.50
N THR A 530 -5.99 -10.00 -7.54
CA THR A 530 -5.74 -8.55 -7.59
C THR A 530 -4.36 -8.16 -7.05
N THR A 531 -3.60 -9.11 -6.50
CA THR A 531 -2.17 -8.90 -6.23
C THR A 531 -1.44 -8.75 -7.57
N GLY A 532 -0.58 -7.73 -7.69
CA GLY A 532 0.21 -7.48 -8.90
C GLY A 532 1.23 -8.58 -9.26
N VAL A 533 1.15 -9.74 -8.60
CA VAL A 533 2.06 -10.89 -8.72
C VAL A 533 1.52 -11.93 -9.72
N GLY A 534 0.29 -11.78 -10.22
CA GLY A 534 -0.37 -12.73 -11.13
C GLY A 534 0.15 -12.78 -12.59
N ALA A 535 1.15 -12.00 -12.96
CA ALA A 535 1.69 -12.00 -14.33
C ALA A 535 2.61 -13.20 -14.64
N GLY A 536 2.97 -14.02 -13.64
CA GLY A 536 4.00 -15.04 -13.77
C GLY A 536 3.56 -16.45 -13.37
N GLY A 537 2.45 -16.97 -13.90
CA GLY A 537 2.10 -18.41 -13.92
C GLY A 537 2.18 -19.22 -12.60
N SER A 538 2.34 -18.57 -11.44
CA SER A 538 2.55 -19.18 -10.14
C SER A 538 1.25 -19.15 -9.36
N ASP A 539 0.86 -20.30 -8.82
CA ASP A 539 -0.36 -20.48 -8.03
C ASP A 539 -0.20 -20.06 -6.55
N VAL A 540 1.03 -19.80 -6.10
CA VAL A 540 1.34 -19.44 -4.70
C VAL A 540 0.55 -18.20 -4.21
N PRO A 541 0.40 -17.11 -4.99
CA PRO A 541 -0.41 -15.96 -4.59
C PRO A 541 -1.88 -16.33 -4.35
N ILE A 542 -2.46 -17.20 -5.18
CA ILE A 542 -3.85 -17.65 -5.07
C ILE A 542 -4.07 -18.43 -3.77
N VAL A 543 -3.19 -19.39 -3.47
CA VAL A 543 -3.27 -20.17 -2.22
C VAL A 543 -3.26 -19.24 -1.02
N GLN A 544 -2.32 -18.28 -0.98
CA GLN A 544 -2.14 -17.37 0.15
C GLN A 544 -3.31 -16.39 0.31
N GLU A 545 -3.82 -15.83 -0.79
CA GLU A 545 -4.98 -14.92 -0.79
C GLU A 545 -6.25 -15.61 -0.31
N VAL A 546 -6.55 -16.80 -0.86
CA VAL A 546 -7.72 -17.60 -0.45
C VAL A 546 -7.58 -18.01 1.01
N TYR A 547 -6.43 -18.55 1.42
CA TYR A 547 -6.15 -18.92 2.81
C TYR A 547 -6.39 -17.76 3.77
N ALA A 548 -5.72 -16.63 3.54
CA ALA A 548 -5.74 -15.52 4.48
C ALA A 548 -7.13 -14.87 4.57
N SER A 549 -7.84 -14.74 3.44
CA SER A 549 -9.19 -14.17 3.43
C SER A 549 -10.21 -15.10 4.09
N MET A 550 -10.16 -16.39 3.77
CA MET A 550 -11.11 -17.36 4.31
C MET A 550 -10.88 -17.62 5.79
N LYS A 551 -9.62 -17.63 6.26
CA LYS A 551 -9.31 -17.67 7.69
C LYS A 551 -9.99 -16.52 8.45
N GLY A 552 -9.93 -15.31 7.89
CA GLY A 552 -10.62 -14.15 8.42
C GLY A 552 -12.14 -14.31 8.44
N LEU A 553 -12.74 -14.72 7.32
CA LEU A 553 -14.20 -14.94 7.23
C LEU A 553 -14.68 -16.05 8.18
N ILE A 554 -13.93 -17.13 8.35
CA ILE A 554 -14.19 -18.17 9.34
C ILE A 554 -14.17 -17.57 10.75
N SER A 555 -13.18 -16.73 11.07
CA SER A 555 -13.11 -16.06 12.37
C SER A 555 -14.26 -15.08 12.61
N ILE A 556 -14.77 -14.41 11.57
CA ILE A 556 -15.87 -13.44 11.69
C ILE A 556 -17.22 -14.16 11.81
N HIS A 557 -17.41 -15.25 11.06
CA HIS A 557 -18.73 -15.87 10.85
C HIS A 557 -18.93 -17.24 11.49
N GLY A 558 -17.87 -17.89 11.99
CA GLY A 558 -17.92 -19.19 12.63
C GLY A 558 -18.81 -20.21 11.90
N PRO A 559 -18.67 -20.41 10.58
CA PRO A 559 -19.55 -21.31 9.83
C PRO A 559 -19.39 -22.76 10.31
N SER A 560 -20.47 -23.53 10.27
CA SER A 560 -20.38 -24.97 10.53
C SER A 560 -19.72 -25.70 9.36
N ALA A 561 -20.00 -25.30 8.13
CA ALA A 561 -19.38 -25.85 6.93
C ALA A 561 -19.03 -24.78 5.89
N ILE A 562 -18.01 -25.07 5.09
CA ILE A 562 -17.74 -24.43 3.81
C ILE A 562 -18.13 -25.43 2.72
N VAL A 563 -19.04 -25.06 1.83
CA VAL A 563 -19.50 -25.93 0.74
C VAL A 563 -18.97 -25.40 -0.59
N THR A 564 -18.35 -26.28 -1.39
CA THR A 564 -17.84 -25.96 -2.72
C THR A 564 -17.93 -27.18 -3.65
N VAL A 565 -17.54 -27.02 -4.92
CA VAL A 565 -17.48 -28.13 -5.88
C VAL A 565 -16.24 -29.02 -5.65
N ALA A 566 -16.32 -30.30 -6.00
CA ALA A 566 -15.22 -31.25 -5.79
C ALA A 566 -14.04 -31.05 -6.76
N ASP A 567 -14.29 -30.54 -7.95
CA ASP A 567 -13.33 -30.29 -9.03
C ASP A 567 -12.81 -28.84 -9.03
N LEU A 568 -12.71 -28.22 -7.86
CA LEU A 568 -12.19 -26.87 -7.70
C LEU A 568 -10.71 -26.80 -8.16
N ASN A 569 -10.29 -25.63 -8.69
CA ASN A 569 -8.88 -25.36 -8.95
C ASN A 569 -8.01 -25.75 -7.74
N SER A 570 -6.90 -26.45 -7.97
CA SER A 570 -6.06 -27.03 -6.91
C SER A 570 -5.52 -25.98 -5.95
N ALA A 571 -5.05 -24.84 -6.45
CA ALA A 571 -4.52 -23.76 -5.62
C ALA A 571 -5.59 -23.19 -4.68
N VAL A 572 -6.81 -23.01 -5.20
CA VAL A 572 -7.94 -22.54 -4.42
C VAL A 572 -8.34 -23.56 -3.37
N ARG A 573 -8.44 -24.84 -3.76
CA ARG A 573 -8.75 -25.94 -2.85
C ARG A 573 -7.74 -26.01 -1.70
N ASP A 574 -6.46 -25.93 -2.02
CA ASP A 574 -5.39 -26.01 -1.02
C ASP A 574 -5.46 -24.79 -0.08
N GLY A 575 -5.77 -23.59 -0.59
CA GLY A 575 -6.05 -22.41 0.23
C GLY A 575 -7.23 -22.59 1.18
N LEU A 576 -8.33 -23.21 0.74
CA LEU A 576 -9.49 -23.53 1.59
C LEU A 576 -9.16 -24.56 2.66
N ILE A 577 -8.42 -25.62 2.31
CA ILE A 577 -7.96 -26.65 3.26
C ILE A 577 -7.10 -26.02 4.35
N LEU A 578 -6.16 -25.13 3.98
CA LEU A 578 -5.32 -24.40 4.92
C LEU A 578 -6.14 -23.44 5.81
N ALA A 579 -7.18 -22.80 5.26
CA ALA A 579 -8.01 -21.86 6.01
C ALA A 579 -8.87 -22.56 7.06
N VAL A 580 -9.40 -23.73 6.72
CA VAL A 580 -10.10 -24.58 7.68
C VAL A 580 -9.12 -25.08 8.73
N GLY A 581 -7.98 -25.66 8.34
CA GLY A 581 -7.01 -26.20 9.30
C GLY A 581 -7.55 -27.41 10.08
N LYS A 582 -6.66 -28.10 10.81
CA LYS A 582 -6.99 -29.41 11.43
C LYS A 582 -7.91 -29.32 12.66
N ASP A 583 -7.84 -28.22 13.41
CA ASP A 583 -8.53 -28.05 14.69
C ASP A 583 -9.75 -27.12 14.61
N SER A 584 -10.19 -26.78 13.39
CA SER A 584 -11.34 -25.89 13.22
C SER A 584 -12.65 -26.61 13.45
N SER A 585 -13.60 -25.88 14.04
CA SER A 585 -14.98 -26.31 14.16
C SER A 585 -15.75 -26.29 12.83
N THR A 586 -15.15 -25.76 11.76
CA THR A 586 -15.70 -25.68 10.41
C THR A 586 -15.21 -26.86 9.59
N VAL A 587 -16.08 -27.50 8.80
CA VAL A 587 -15.68 -28.55 7.86
C VAL A 587 -15.72 -28.07 6.41
N LEU A 588 -14.83 -28.59 5.56
CA LEU A 588 -14.88 -28.35 4.11
C LEU A 588 -15.64 -29.50 3.43
N ILE A 589 -16.77 -29.19 2.79
CA ILE A 589 -17.60 -30.13 2.05
C ILE A 589 -17.42 -29.87 0.55
N GLN A 590 -16.94 -30.89 -0.15
CA GLN A 590 -16.65 -30.85 -1.58
C GLN A 590 -17.65 -31.75 -2.33
N LEU A 591 -18.52 -31.13 -3.12
CA LEU A 591 -19.63 -31.82 -3.78
C LEU A 591 -19.32 -32.07 -5.26
N PRO A 592 -19.43 -33.32 -5.77
CA PRO A 592 -19.43 -33.56 -7.21
C PRO A 592 -20.60 -32.80 -7.87
N ARG A 593 -20.35 -32.11 -8.99
CA ARG A 593 -21.38 -31.27 -9.67
C ARG A 593 -22.70 -32.02 -9.90
N VAL A 594 -22.61 -33.26 -10.36
CA VAL A 594 -23.76 -34.14 -10.62
C VAL A 594 -24.60 -34.46 -9.38
N SER A 595 -24.03 -34.34 -8.17
CA SER A 595 -24.73 -34.61 -6.91
C SER A 595 -25.44 -33.39 -6.35
N ILE A 596 -25.05 -32.17 -6.73
CA ILE A 596 -25.56 -30.92 -6.13
C ILE A 596 -27.09 -30.80 -6.18
N PRO A 597 -27.78 -31.12 -7.31
CA PRO A 597 -29.24 -31.07 -7.36
C PRO A 597 -29.93 -32.01 -6.36
N TYR A 598 -29.25 -33.09 -5.92
CA TYR A 598 -29.80 -34.14 -5.07
C TYR A 598 -29.47 -33.95 -3.58
N VAL A 599 -28.67 -32.95 -3.20
CA VAL A 599 -28.25 -32.71 -1.81
C VAL A 599 -28.94 -31.52 -1.15
N SER A 600 -30.10 -31.12 -1.67
CA SER A 600 -30.93 -30.06 -1.07
C SER A 600 -31.37 -30.37 0.37
N TRP A 601 -31.42 -31.65 0.75
CA TRP A 601 -31.69 -32.13 2.11
C TRP A 601 -30.65 -31.68 3.14
N MET A 602 -29.44 -31.25 2.73
CA MET A 602 -28.42 -30.72 3.65
C MET A 602 -28.96 -29.56 4.50
N VAL A 603 -29.90 -28.79 3.95
CA VAL A 603 -30.56 -27.65 4.62
C VAL A 603 -31.43 -28.10 5.79
N ASP A 604 -31.89 -29.34 5.79
CA ASP A 604 -32.81 -29.87 6.80
C ASP A 604 -32.04 -30.46 8.00
N ILE A 605 -30.72 -30.67 7.89
CA ILE A 605 -29.87 -31.19 8.96
C ILE A 605 -29.50 -30.10 9.96
N LYS A 606 -29.34 -30.45 11.23
CA LYS A 606 -28.73 -29.54 12.22
C LYS A 606 -27.30 -29.16 11.80
N PRO A 607 -26.88 -27.89 11.92
CA PRO A 607 -25.55 -27.45 11.46
C PRO A 607 -24.40 -28.22 12.14
N ALA A 608 -24.58 -28.61 13.40
CA ALA A 608 -23.61 -29.42 14.14
C ALA A 608 -23.39 -30.83 13.56
N ALA A 609 -24.37 -31.38 12.83
CA ALA A 609 -24.29 -32.69 12.17
C ALA A 609 -23.82 -32.59 10.71
N LEU A 610 -23.52 -31.39 10.21
CA LEU A 610 -22.75 -31.22 8.98
C LEU A 610 -21.25 -31.42 9.22
N LYS A 611 -20.80 -31.34 10.49
CA LYS A 611 -19.45 -31.71 10.92
C LYS A 611 -19.32 -33.22 10.97
#